data_AF-A0A7V9MSZ9-F1
#
_entry.id   AF-A0A7V9MSZ9-F1
#
_cell.length_a   1.000
_cell.length_b   1.000
_cell.length_c   1.000
_cell.angle_alpha   90.00
_cell.angle_beta   90.00
_cell.angle_gamma   90.00
#
_symmetry.space_group_name_H-M   'P 1'
#
loop_
_entity.id
_entity.type
_entity.pdbx_description
1 polymer ?
#
loop_
_entity_poly.entity_id
_entity_poly.type
_entity_poly.pdbx_seq_one_letter_code
_entity_poly.pdbx_strand_id
1 'polypeptide(L)'
;MRSLILVLSLAILVAVEARIGETPIQFADRYGRPKDSSLTKITDNASPLVQGAIDHTYEYRGWKIRAAFFQLDSPAIRMDFQKLGGPGVSPADYELQAIAAANTPPGMSWKRIAYDNPDSSNKGLAKLAEGFIGGATGQKMWQRTDGAILWLRSNLVVRLELAAACEYEAQLKISKEQKARASVPKF
;
A
#
# COMPACT_ATOMS: atom_id res chain seq x y z
N MET A 1 -61.55 6.55 -6.68
CA MET A 1 -60.53 7.29 -7.47
C MET A 1 -59.31 7.52 -6.59
N ARG A 2 -58.14 7.12 -7.11
CA ARG A 2 -56.77 7.52 -6.73
C ARG A 2 -56.24 7.10 -5.35
N SER A 3 -55.65 5.91 -5.34
CA SER A 3 -54.55 5.50 -4.45
C SER A 3 -53.39 6.49 -4.51
N LEU A 4 -52.84 6.88 -3.36
CA LEU A 4 -51.53 7.53 -3.26
C LEU A 4 -50.59 6.55 -2.55
N ILE A 5 -49.84 5.78 -3.33
CA ILE A 5 -48.76 4.94 -2.83
C ILE A 5 -47.54 5.84 -2.67
N LEU A 6 -47.17 6.14 -1.43
CA LEU A 6 -45.90 6.78 -1.12
C LEU A 6 -44.81 5.71 -1.19
N VAL A 7 -44.13 5.60 -2.33
CA VAL A 7 -42.92 4.77 -2.46
C VAL A 7 -41.80 5.52 -1.74
N LEU A 8 -41.51 5.12 -0.51
CA LEU A 8 -40.33 5.59 0.22
C LEU A 8 -39.11 4.88 -0.39
N SER A 9 -38.48 5.54 -1.36
CA SER A 9 -37.23 5.11 -1.97
C SER A 9 -36.15 5.03 -0.90
N LEU A 10 -35.78 3.82 -0.52
CA LEU A 10 -34.62 3.52 0.31
C LEU A 10 -33.37 3.96 -0.47
N ALA A 11 -32.87 5.15 -0.20
CA ALA A 11 -31.57 5.59 -0.71
C ALA A 11 -30.52 4.70 -0.04
N ILE A 12 -30.06 3.68 -0.76
CA ILE A 12 -28.87 2.91 -0.39
C ILE A 12 -27.71 3.91 -0.43
N LEU A 13 -27.31 4.39 0.74
CA LEU A 13 -26.01 5.01 0.95
C LEU A 13 -24.98 3.96 0.56
N VAL A 14 -24.48 4.02 -0.68
CA VAL A 14 -23.26 3.29 -1.04
C VAL A 14 -22.14 3.98 -0.27
N ALA A 15 -21.87 3.49 0.93
CA ALA A 15 -20.62 3.75 1.60
C ALA A 15 -19.52 3.15 0.70
N VAL A 16 -18.97 3.96 -0.21
CA VAL A 16 -17.83 3.57 -1.02
C VAL A 16 -16.60 3.62 -0.11
N GLU A 17 -16.43 2.54 0.64
CA GLU A 17 -15.37 2.20 1.60
C GLU A 17 -14.77 0.85 1.13
N ALA A 18 -13.46 0.64 0.96
CA ALA A 18 -12.27 1.29 1.48
C ALA A 18 -11.06 1.11 0.53
N ARG A 19 -10.29 2.17 0.25
CA ARG A 19 -9.32 2.16 -0.88
C ARG A 19 -8.07 1.28 -0.72
N ILE A 20 -7.67 0.92 0.50
CA ILE A 20 -6.82 -0.25 0.77
C ILE A 20 -7.65 -1.24 1.59
N GLY A 21 -7.52 -2.52 1.28
CA GLY A 21 -8.45 -3.55 1.76
C GLY A 21 -9.61 -3.85 0.79
N GLU A 22 -9.70 -3.15 -0.34
CA GLU A 22 -10.60 -3.49 -1.46
C GLU A 22 -10.13 -4.76 -2.19
N THR A 23 -11.06 -5.51 -2.77
CA THR A 23 -10.77 -6.70 -3.60
C THR A 23 -10.37 -6.32 -5.03
N PRO A 24 -9.77 -7.22 -5.82
CA PRO A 24 -9.41 -6.93 -7.22
C PRO A 24 -10.59 -6.46 -8.09
N ILE A 25 -11.80 -6.95 -7.83
CA ILE A 25 -13.02 -6.52 -8.54
C ILE A 25 -13.33 -5.05 -8.23
N GLN A 26 -13.30 -4.67 -6.95
CA GLN A 26 -13.56 -3.28 -6.55
C GLN A 26 -12.46 -2.34 -7.09
N PHE A 27 -11.22 -2.81 -7.14
CA PHE A 27 -10.13 -2.11 -7.82
C PHE A 27 -10.41 -1.92 -9.32
N ALA A 28 -10.90 -2.96 -9.99
CA ALA A 28 -11.22 -2.91 -11.41
C ALA A 28 -12.38 -1.94 -11.70
N ASP A 29 -13.39 -1.89 -10.83
CA ASP A 29 -14.48 -0.91 -10.93
C ASP A 29 -13.97 0.52 -10.75
N ARG A 30 -12.96 0.72 -9.90
CA ARG A 30 -12.41 2.05 -9.56
C ARG A 30 -11.39 2.57 -10.57
N TYR A 31 -10.43 1.73 -10.94
CA TYR A 31 -9.26 2.12 -11.75
C TYR A 31 -9.32 1.55 -13.18
N GLY A 32 -10.31 0.72 -13.49
CA GLY A 32 -10.38 -0.05 -14.73
C GLY A 32 -9.62 -1.38 -14.64
N ARG A 33 -9.65 -2.15 -15.72
CA ARG A 33 -8.97 -3.46 -15.77
C ARG A 33 -7.46 -3.32 -15.50
N PRO A 34 -6.84 -4.28 -14.79
CA PRO A 34 -5.39 -4.32 -14.62
C PRO A 34 -4.66 -4.24 -15.96
N LYS A 35 -3.53 -3.53 -15.98
CA LYS A 35 -2.61 -3.37 -17.11
C LYS A 35 -1.48 -4.40 -17.06
N ASP A 36 -1.79 -5.59 -16.54
CA ASP A 36 -0.80 -6.64 -16.39
C ASP A 36 -0.34 -7.14 -17.76
N SER A 37 0.97 -7.12 -17.95
CA SER A 37 1.65 -7.59 -19.15
C SER A 37 2.81 -8.49 -18.75
N SER A 38 3.45 -9.15 -19.73
CA SER A 38 4.67 -9.91 -19.45
C SER A 38 5.76 -9.04 -18.82
N LEU A 39 5.83 -7.75 -19.18
CA LEU A 39 6.80 -6.80 -18.62
C LEU A 39 6.48 -6.42 -17.18
N THR A 40 5.21 -6.20 -16.84
CA THR A 40 4.83 -5.95 -15.43
C THR A 40 5.11 -7.19 -14.59
N LYS A 41 4.78 -8.39 -15.09
CA LYS A 41 5.10 -9.66 -14.38
C LYS A 41 6.59 -9.85 -14.14
N ILE A 42 7.46 -9.50 -15.09
CA ILE A 42 8.92 -9.54 -14.87
C ILE A 42 9.31 -8.57 -13.75
N THR A 43 8.73 -7.36 -13.76
CA THR A 43 8.99 -6.34 -12.74
C THR A 43 8.47 -6.76 -11.36
N ASP A 44 7.27 -7.33 -11.30
CA ASP A 44 6.64 -7.83 -10.08
C ASP A 44 7.42 -9.02 -9.51
N ASN A 45 7.98 -9.89 -10.35
CA ASN A 45 8.86 -10.96 -9.89
C ASN A 45 10.22 -10.44 -9.39
N ALA A 46 10.79 -9.43 -10.04
CA ALA A 46 12.09 -8.86 -9.66
C ALA A 46 12.00 -7.96 -8.42
N SER A 47 10.87 -7.28 -8.23
CA SER A 47 10.60 -6.36 -7.13
C SER A 47 9.12 -6.44 -6.72
N PRO A 48 8.73 -7.54 -6.06
CA PRO A 48 7.35 -7.74 -5.62
C PRO A 48 7.00 -6.69 -4.56
N LEU A 49 5.73 -6.28 -4.51
CA LEU A 49 5.29 -5.43 -3.41
C LEU A 49 5.32 -6.20 -2.09
N VAL A 50 4.84 -7.45 -2.09
CA VAL A 50 4.90 -8.38 -0.95
C VAL A 50 5.29 -9.74 -1.49
N GLN A 51 6.25 -10.42 -0.86
CA GLN A 51 6.75 -11.68 -1.40
C GLN A 51 5.68 -12.77 -1.45
N GLY A 52 5.44 -13.32 -2.65
CA GLY A 52 4.46 -14.39 -2.86
C GLY A 52 3.01 -13.89 -2.95
N ALA A 53 2.79 -12.57 -2.94
CA ALA A 53 1.50 -11.99 -3.27
C ALA A 53 1.27 -11.97 -4.79
N ILE A 54 0.01 -11.83 -5.17
CA ILE A 54 -0.42 -11.51 -6.52
C ILE A 54 -0.39 -9.99 -6.66
N ASP A 55 0.40 -9.49 -7.61
CA ASP A 55 0.48 -8.07 -7.93
C ASP A 55 -0.40 -7.75 -9.15
N HIS A 56 -1.19 -6.68 -9.03
CA HIS A 56 -1.87 -6.05 -10.16
C HIS A 56 -1.39 -4.62 -10.35
N THR A 57 -1.20 -4.21 -11.60
CA THR A 57 -0.85 -2.83 -11.96
C THR A 57 -2.04 -2.13 -12.62
N TYR A 58 -2.31 -0.89 -12.23
CA TYR A 58 -3.35 -0.04 -12.78
C TYR A 58 -2.77 1.32 -13.16
N GLU A 59 -3.46 2.02 -14.06
CA GLU A 59 -3.15 3.41 -14.39
C GLU A 59 -4.41 4.26 -14.23
N TYR A 60 -4.30 5.34 -13.46
CA TYR A 60 -5.43 6.21 -13.17
C TYR A 60 -5.00 7.67 -13.05
N ARG A 61 -5.54 8.53 -13.91
CA ARG A 61 -5.32 10.00 -13.89
C ARG A 61 -3.83 10.41 -13.75
N GLY A 62 -2.95 9.77 -14.51
CA GLY A 62 -1.50 10.07 -14.45
C GLY A 62 -0.75 9.41 -13.29
N TRP A 63 -1.36 8.41 -12.64
CA TRP A 63 -0.71 7.58 -11.62
C TRP A 63 -0.62 6.14 -12.08
N LYS A 64 0.53 5.51 -11.83
CA LYS A 64 0.67 4.06 -11.78
C LYS A 64 0.37 3.61 -10.35
N ILE A 65 -0.53 2.65 -10.22
CA ILE A 65 -0.93 2.07 -8.94
C ILE A 65 -0.60 0.58 -9.00
N ARG A 66 0.26 0.10 -8.11
CA ARG A 66 0.46 -1.34 -7.91
C ARG A 66 -0.29 -1.75 -6.65
N ALA A 67 -0.97 -2.88 -6.67
CA ALA A 67 -1.68 -3.42 -5.52
C ALA A 67 -1.34 -4.91 -5.35
N ALA A 68 -1.06 -5.30 -4.11
CA ALA A 68 -0.71 -6.66 -3.73
C ALA A 68 -1.87 -7.34 -3.00
N PHE A 69 -2.12 -8.59 -3.35
CA PHE A 69 -3.18 -9.43 -2.79
C PHE A 69 -2.59 -10.77 -2.38
N PHE A 70 -2.91 -11.28 -1.19
CA PHE A 70 -2.42 -12.61 -0.79
C PHE A 70 -3.06 -13.74 -1.62
N GLN A 71 -4.30 -13.55 -2.07
CA GLN A 71 -5.10 -14.48 -2.85
C GLN A 71 -5.94 -13.72 -3.88
N LEU A 72 -6.46 -14.43 -4.89
CA LEU A 72 -7.16 -13.85 -6.03
C LEU A 72 -8.35 -12.95 -5.66
N ASP A 73 -9.07 -13.27 -4.58
CA ASP A 73 -10.24 -12.49 -4.12
C ASP A 73 -10.01 -11.83 -2.75
N SER A 74 -8.76 -11.84 -2.27
CA SER A 74 -8.43 -11.23 -0.98
C SER A 74 -8.39 -9.70 -1.07
N PRO A 75 -8.60 -9.00 0.05
CA PRO A 75 -8.31 -7.58 0.20
C PRO A 75 -6.87 -7.20 -0.20
N ALA A 76 -6.69 -6.04 -0.83
CA ALA A 76 -5.37 -5.47 -1.07
C ALA A 76 -4.67 -5.17 0.27
N ILE A 77 -3.45 -5.68 0.44
CA ILE A 77 -2.67 -5.57 1.68
C ILE A 77 -1.58 -4.49 1.61
N ARG A 78 -1.14 -4.16 0.38
CA ARG A 78 -0.14 -3.13 0.11
C ARG A 78 -0.43 -2.50 -1.24
N MET A 79 -0.19 -1.19 -1.32
CA MET A 79 -0.34 -0.41 -2.54
C MET A 79 0.82 0.56 -2.70
N ASP A 80 1.30 0.72 -3.93
CA ASP A 80 2.27 1.74 -4.31
C ASP A 80 1.64 2.68 -5.35
N PHE A 81 1.70 3.99 -5.10
CA PHE A 81 1.30 5.04 -6.03
C PHE A 81 2.53 5.78 -6.54
N GLN A 82 2.68 5.87 -7.86
CA GLN A 82 3.79 6.56 -8.53
C GLN A 82 3.26 7.43 -9.68
N LYS A 83 3.74 8.67 -9.82
CA LYS A 83 3.32 9.55 -10.93
C LYS A 83 3.89 9.06 -12.28
N LEU A 84 3.05 9.03 -13.30
CA LEU A 84 3.40 8.81 -14.70
C LEU A 84 3.86 10.16 -15.29
N GLY A 85 5.12 10.52 -15.07
CA GLY A 85 5.67 11.80 -15.55
C GLY A 85 7.17 11.78 -15.86
N GLY A 86 7.78 10.59 -15.86
CA GLY A 86 9.22 10.40 -15.99
C GLY A 86 9.93 10.19 -14.64
N PRO A 87 11.24 9.87 -14.67
CA PRO A 87 12.03 9.66 -13.46
C PRO A 87 12.06 10.94 -12.61
N GLY A 88 11.91 10.81 -11.28
CA GLY A 88 12.14 11.93 -10.37
C GLY A 88 10.92 12.80 -10.03
N VAL A 89 9.73 12.52 -10.59
CA VAL A 89 8.54 13.32 -10.30
C VAL A 89 7.96 12.98 -8.92
N SER A 90 8.23 13.84 -7.95
CA SER A 90 7.66 13.72 -6.61
C SER A 90 6.17 14.10 -6.58
N PRO A 91 5.35 13.36 -5.81
CA PRO A 91 4.04 13.84 -5.39
C PRO A 91 4.13 15.20 -4.70
N ALA A 92 3.18 16.09 -4.98
CA ALA A 92 2.96 17.29 -4.19
C ALA A 92 2.22 16.94 -2.88
N ASP A 93 2.31 17.80 -1.87
CA ASP A 93 1.73 17.55 -0.55
C ASP A 93 0.20 17.38 -0.59
N TYR A 94 -0.51 18.13 -1.45
CA TYR A 94 -1.96 17.98 -1.61
C TYR A 94 -2.34 16.65 -2.30
N GLU A 95 -1.47 16.11 -3.17
CA GLU A 95 -1.69 14.80 -3.80
C GLU A 95 -1.51 13.68 -2.78
N LEU A 96 -0.50 13.82 -1.92
CA LEU A 96 -0.27 12.91 -0.80
C LEU A 96 -1.45 12.92 0.18
N GLN A 97 -1.96 14.10 0.52
CA GLN A 97 -3.18 14.24 1.33
C GLN A 97 -4.40 13.63 0.64
N ALA A 98 -4.53 13.82 -0.67
CA ALA A 98 -5.61 13.21 -1.43
C ALA A 98 -5.52 11.68 -1.38
N ILE A 99 -4.33 11.08 -1.52
CA ILE A 99 -4.10 9.63 -1.38
C ILE A 99 -4.36 9.15 0.05
N ALA A 100 -3.99 9.93 1.07
CA ALA A 100 -4.26 9.57 2.46
C ALA A 100 -5.77 9.59 2.77
N ALA A 101 -6.44 10.71 2.48
CA ALA A 101 -7.88 10.89 2.71
C ALA A 101 -8.69 9.84 1.95
N ALA A 102 -8.26 9.56 0.74
CA ALA A 102 -8.75 8.48 -0.09
C ALA A 102 -8.77 7.14 0.61
N ASN A 103 -7.66 6.78 1.24
CA ASN A 103 -7.47 5.52 1.92
C ASN A 103 -7.77 5.61 3.42
N THR A 104 -8.70 6.47 3.84
CA THR A 104 -9.12 6.59 5.23
C THR A 104 -10.54 6.05 5.38
N PRO A 105 -10.73 4.86 5.99
CA PRO A 105 -12.06 4.40 6.39
C PRO A 105 -12.71 5.34 7.42
N PRO A 106 -14.05 5.36 7.55
CA PRO A 106 -14.75 6.14 8.56
C PRO A 106 -14.22 5.91 9.97
N GLY A 107 -14.17 6.98 10.75
CA GLY A 107 -13.70 6.92 12.12
C GLY A 107 -12.18 6.71 12.25
N MET A 108 -11.44 6.57 11.15
CA MET A 108 -9.99 6.47 11.18
C MET A 108 -9.32 7.82 10.95
N SER A 109 -8.10 7.95 11.46
CA SER A 109 -7.28 9.15 11.28
C SER A 109 -5.82 8.78 11.09
N TRP A 110 -5.07 9.66 10.44
CA TRP A 110 -3.63 9.54 10.24
C TRP A 110 -2.87 10.42 11.21
N LYS A 111 -1.86 9.85 11.88
CA LYS A 111 -0.91 10.59 12.71
C LYS A 111 0.46 10.52 12.07
N ARG A 112 1.12 11.67 11.93
CA ARG A 112 2.51 11.72 11.46
C ARG A 112 3.43 11.06 12.48
N ILE A 113 4.32 10.19 12.01
CA ILE A 113 5.33 9.53 12.84
C ILE A 113 6.72 9.83 12.31
N ALA A 114 7.75 9.53 13.11
CA ALA A 114 9.13 9.59 12.64
C ALA A 114 9.28 8.62 11.46
N TYR A 115 10.09 9.01 10.46
CA TYR A 115 10.39 8.11 9.37
C TYR A 115 11.20 6.91 9.88
N ASP A 116 10.70 5.72 9.60
CA ASP A 116 11.37 4.46 9.85
C ASP A 116 11.22 3.60 8.58
N ASN A 117 12.32 3.14 8.00
CA ASN A 117 12.29 2.30 6.82
C ASN A 117 12.16 0.81 7.17
N PRO A 118 10.96 0.18 7.18
CA PRO A 118 10.79 -1.25 7.47
C PRO A 118 11.64 -2.18 6.58
N ASP A 119 12.00 -1.76 5.37
CA ASP A 119 12.83 -2.57 4.46
C ASP A 119 14.31 -2.59 4.87
N SER A 120 14.73 -1.71 5.79
CA SER A 120 16.12 -1.59 6.20
C SER A 120 16.54 -2.70 7.17
N SER A 121 17.70 -3.29 6.92
CA SER A 121 18.35 -4.23 7.83
C SER A 121 19.12 -3.55 8.97
N ASN A 122 19.23 -2.22 8.97
CA ASN A 122 19.94 -1.45 9.98
C ASN A 122 19.30 -1.65 11.37
N LYS A 123 20.14 -1.67 12.41
CA LYS A 123 19.72 -1.80 13.82
C LYS A 123 20.39 -0.72 14.67
N GLY A 124 19.81 -0.44 15.84
CA GLY A 124 20.39 0.47 16.83
C GLY A 124 20.63 1.88 16.29
N LEU A 125 21.82 2.44 16.55
CA LEU A 125 22.17 3.82 16.16
C LEU A 125 22.13 4.06 14.65
N ALA A 126 22.53 3.07 13.83
CA ALA A 126 22.48 3.18 12.38
C ALA A 126 21.03 3.37 11.86
N LYS A 127 20.08 2.73 12.55
CA LYS A 127 18.65 2.84 12.24
C LYS A 127 18.09 4.21 12.59
N LEU A 128 18.48 4.75 13.75
CA LEU A 128 18.09 6.11 14.15
C LEU A 128 18.67 7.15 13.20
N ALA A 129 19.93 6.99 12.77
CA ALA A 129 20.56 7.87 11.80
C ALA A 129 19.86 7.83 10.44
N GLU A 130 19.49 6.63 9.95
CA GLU A 130 18.68 6.47 8.73
C GLU A 130 17.33 7.19 8.85
N GLY A 131 16.62 7.04 9.98
CA GLY A 131 15.36 7.72 10.22
C GLY A 131 15.49 9.25 10.16
N PHE A 132 16.55 9.78 10.77
CA PHE A 132 16.87 11.21 10.73
C PHE A 132 17.19 11.70 9.32
N ILE A 133 18.05 10.98 8.59
CA ILE A 133 18.43 11.32 7.21
C ILE A 133 17.21 11.23 6.28
N GLY A 134 16.38 10.19 6.42
CA GLY A 134 15.14 10.05 5.66
C GLY A 134 14.21 11.23 5.88
N GLY A 135 13.97 11.60 7.14
CA GLY A 135 13.19 12.80 7.47
C GLY A 135 13.76 14.09 6.90
N ALA A 136 15.09 14.28 6.97
CA ALA A 136 15.78 15.45 6.43
C ALA A 136 15.74 15.52 4.89
N THR A 137 15.70 14.37 4.22
CA THR A 137 15.62 14.28 2.75
C THR A 137 14.18 14.37 2.23
N GLY A 138 13.21 14.67 3.09
CA GLY A 138 11.82 14.91 2.69
C GLY A 138 10.92 13.68 2.72
N GLN A 139 11.43 12.54 3.19
CA GLN A 139 10.62 11.34 3.39
C GLN A 139 9.65 11.56 4.56
N LYS A 140 8.42 11.09 4.38
CA LYS A 140 7.34 11.33 5.33
C LYS A 140 6.63 10.02 5.61
N MET A 141 6.19 9.83 6.85
CA MET A 141 5.48 8.63 7.28
C MET A 141 4.33 9.00 8.22
N TRP A 142 3.23 8.27 8.08
CA TRP A 142 2.03 8.38 8.90
C TRP A 142 1.55 6.98 9.28
N GLN A 143 0.97 6.89 10.47
CA GLN A 143 0.29 5.70 10.95
C GLN A 143 -1.19 6.00 11.13
N ARG A 144 -2.05 5.11 10.62
CA ARG A 144 -3.49 5.14 10.82
C ARG A 144 -3.83 4.48 12.15
N THR A 145 -5.00 4.81 12.70
CA THR A 145 -5.50 4.28 13.98
C THR A 145 -5.55 2.75 14.08
N ASP A 146 -5.65 2.03 12.96
CA ASP A 146 -5.64 0.57 12.89
C ASP A 146 -4.24 -0.03 12.65
N GLY A 147 -3.19 0.79 12.68
CA GLY A 147 -1.81 0.37 12.46
C GLY A 147 -1.35 0.38 11.00
N ALA A 148 -2.21 0.71 10.04
CA ALA A 148 -1.77 0.87 8.65
C ALA A 148 -0.75 2.00 8.51
N ILE A 149 0.24 1.83 7.63
CA ILE A 149 1.31 2.81 7.41
C ILE A 149 1.17 3.41 6.02
N LEU A 150 1.28 4.73 5.94
CA LEU A 150 1.43 5.48 4.69
C LEU A 150 2.76 6.20 4.72
N TRP A 151 3.54 6.09 3.65
CA TRP A 151 4.86 6.71 3.60
C TRP A 151 5.28 7.07 2.19
N LEU A 152 5.97 8.21 2.09
CA LEU A 152 6.57 8.71 0.87
C LEU A 152 8.02 8.22 0.81
N ARG A 153 8.26 7.16 0.05
CA ARG A 153 9.56 6.52 -0.14
C ARG A 153 10.34 7.24 -1.24
N SER A 154 11.57 7.64 -0.93
CA SER A 154 12.50 8.32 -1.85
C SER A 154 11.90 9.57 -2.53
N ASN A 155 10.87 10.18 -1.95
CA ASN A 155 10.09 11.27 -2.57
C ASN A 155 9.44 10.90 -3.91
N LEU A 156 9.20 9.62 -4.21
CA LEU A 156 8.69 9.20 -5.52
C LEU A 156 7.50 8.27 -5.45
N VAL A 157 7.47 7.41 -4.43
CA VAL A 157 6.44 6.39 -4.28
C VAL A 157 5.71 6.64 -2.98
N VAL A 158 4.39 6.83 -3.06
CA VAL A 158 3.54 6.76 -1.87
C VAL A 158 3.19 5.31 -1.67
N ARG A 159 3.72 4.69 -0.63
CA ARG A 159 3.36 3.34 -0.22
C ARG A 159 2.32 3.39 0.88
N LEU A 160 1.37 2.49 0.80
CA LEU A 160 0.34 2.27 1.79
C LEU A 160 0.29 0.78 2.11
N GLU A 161 0.32 0.42 3.38
CA GLU A 161 0.37 -0.97 3.82
C GLU A 161 -0.47 -1.22 5.06
N LEU A 162 -1.15 -2.36 5.09
CA LEU A 162 -1.87 -2.83 6.27
C LEU A 162 -0.90 -3.55 7.21
N ALA A 163 -1.20 -3.56 8.51
CA ALA A 163 -0.40 -4.26 9.52
C ALA A 163 -0.17 -5.75 9.15
N ALA A 164 -1.16 -6.41 8.55
CA ALA A 164 -1.06 -7.79 8.07
C ALA A 164 0.07 -8.01 7.03
N ALA A 165 0.34 -7.02 6.17
CA ALA A 165 1.46 -7.11 5.22
C ALA A 165 2.81 -7.10 5.96
N CYS A 166 2.97 -6.20 6.93
CA CYS A 166 4.17 -6.09 7.74
C CYS A 166 4.43 -7.34 8.58
N GLU A 167 3.38 -7.88 9.21
CA GLU A 167 3.45 -9.11 10.02
C GLU A 167 3.88 -10.32 9.18
N TYR A 168 3.29 -10.47 7.99
CA TYR A 168 3.63 -11.55 7.09
C TYR A 168 5.10 -11.50 6.63
N GLU A 169 5.60 -10.31 6.26
CA GLU A 169 7.00 -10.16 5.88
C GLU A 169 7.97 -10.40 7.04
N ALA A 170 7.61 -10.00 8.26
CA ALA A 170 8.38 -10.32 9.45
C ALA A 170 8.47 -11.84 9.70
N GLN A 171 7.36 -12.56 9.56
CA GLN A 171 7.32 -14.02 9.68
C GLN A 171 8.15 -14.71 8.59
N LEU A 172 8.05 -14.24 7.34
CA LEU A 172 8.87 -14.74 6.24
C LEU A 172 10.36 -14.54 6.50
N LYS A 173 10.75 -13.37 7.02
CA LYS A 173 12.14 -13.09 7.37
C LYS A 173 12.66 -14.04 8.45
N ILE A 174 11.90 -14.23 9.53
CA ILE A 174 12.25 -15.17 10.62
C ILE A 174 12.40 -16.59 10.07
N SER A 175 11.46 -17.04 9.23
CA SER A 175 11.49 -18.37 8.61
C SER A 175 12.73 -18.56 7.72
N LYS A 176 13.08 -17.55 6.91
CA LYS A 176 14.30 -17.57 6.09
C LYS A 176 15.56 -17.60 6.94
N GLU A 177 15.65 -16.79 8.00
CA GLU A 177 16.80 -16.79 8.90
C GLU A 177 16.95 -18.14 9.62
N GLN A 178 15.85 -18.75 10.07
CA GLN A 178 15.86 -20.09 10.67
C GLN A 178 16.34 -21.16 9.67
N LYS A 179 15.83 -21.15 8.43
CA LYS A 179 16.27 -22.06 7.38
C LYS A 179 17.74 -21.87 7.02
N ALA A 180 18.19 -20.62 6.90
CA ALA A 180 19.59 -20.29 6.64
C ALA A 180 20.49 -20.82 7.76
N ARG A 181 20.14 -20.58 9.03
CA ARG A 181 20.86 -21.14 10.19
C ARG A 181 20.88 -22.66 10.21
N ALA A 182 19.76 -23.31 9.89
CA ALA A 182 19.68 -24.77 9.83
C ALA A 182 20.52 -25.36 8.69
N SER A 183 20.74 -24.61 7.61
CA SER A 183 21.59 -25.02 6.48
C SER A 183 23.09 -24.79 6.68
N VAL A 184 23.50 -24.10 7.76
CA VAL A 184 24.93 -23.90 8.05
C VAL A 184 25.55 -25.24 8.45
N PRO A 185 26.58 -25.74 7.71
CA PRO A 185 27.28 -26.95 8.10
C PRO A 185 27.88 -26.80 9.50
N LYS A 186 27.78 -27.84 10.33
CA LYS A 186 28.46 -27.90 11.61
C LYS A 186 29.89 -28.36 11.36
N PHE A 187 30.86 -27.45 11.50
CA PHE A 187 32.29 -27.75 11.53
C PHE A 187 32.75 -27.96 12.98
#